data_AF-A0A1H8D692-F1
#
_entry.id   AF-A0A1H8D692-F1
#
_cell.length_a   1.000
_cell.length_b   1.000
_cell.length_c   1.000
_cell.angle_alpha   90.00
_cell.angle_beta   90.00
_cell.angle_gamma   90.00
#
_symmetry.space_group_name_H-M   'P 1'
#
loop_
_entity.id
_entity.type
_entity.pdbx_description
1 polymer ?
#
loop_
_entity_poly.entity_id
_entity_poly.type
_entity_poly.pdbx_seq_one_letter_code
_entity_poly.pdbx_strand_id
1 'polypeptide(L)'
;MTMPIKFDTREYAKTLAEAGVPQDQADAHAQALLAALSEGTVTPGEVVVLKAEVMARIDALKAEVMARIDAVKAEVMGRIDAVKAEVMAQIDAVKAEVMAQIDAVKAEVMAEIVALKHQLQVLKVRVDAKFTIVFCMLGVSFALHAVTIGMLWRILDRLP
;
A
#
# COMPACT_ATOMS: atom_id res chain seq x y z
N MET A 1 -6.70 32.22 43.72
CA MET A 1 -5.83 33.01 44.62
C MET A 1 -6.50 33.05 45.98
N THR A 2 -6.24 32.05 46.84
CA THR A 2 -6.68 32.10 48.24
C THR A 2 -5.72 33.03 48.96
N MET A 3 -6.15 34.26 49.22
CA MET A 3 -5.39 35.13 50.13
C MET A 3 -5.53 34.52 51.52
N PRO A 4 -4.43 34.12 52.19
CA PRO A 4 -4.53 33.72 53.59
C PRO A 4 -5.00 34.95 54.35
N ILE A 5 -6.22 34.89 54.87
CA ILE A 5 -6.75 35.91 55.77
C ILE A 5 -5.81 35.93 56.97
N LYS A 6 -4.95 36.94 57.07
CA LYS A 6 -4.09 37.13 58.23
C LYS A 6 -4.97 37.60 59.38
N PHE A 7 -5.54 36.66 60.12
CA PHE A 7 -6.25 36.96 61.35
C PHE A 7 -5.24 37.11 62.47
N ASP A 8 -4.98 38.36 62.89
CA ASP A 8 -4.15 38.63 64.06
C ASP A 8 -5.01 38.54 65.33
N THR A 9 -4.86 37.43 66.03
CA THR A 9 -5.57 37.13 67.27
C THR A 9 -5.31 38.18 68.36
N ARG A 10 -4.12 38.79 68.39
CA ARG A 10 -3.75 39.79 69.41
C ARG A 10 -4.37 41.15 69.11
N GLU A 11 -4.34 41.57 67.85
CA GLU A 11 -4.96 42.82 67.43
C GLU A 11 -6.49 42.78 67.61
N TYR A 12 -7.10 41.63 67.32
CA TYR A 12 -8.53 41.42 67.54
C TYR A 12 -8.91 41.41 69.03
N ALA A 13 -8.15 40.73 69.88
CA ALA A 13 -8.38 40.74 71.34
C ALA A 13 -8.23 42.15 71.92
N LYS A 14 -7.21 42.91 71.50
CA LYS A 14 -7.01 44.30 71.91
C LYS A 14 -8.21 45.18 71.54
N THR A 15 -8.74 45.02 70.33
CA THR A 15 -9.91 45.77 69.85
C THR A 15 -11.16 45.48 70.71
N LEU A 16 -11.36 44.23 71.12
CA LEU A 16 -12.47 43.86 72.02
C LEU A 16 -12.28 44.42 73.44
N ALA A 17 -11.05 44.41 73.95
CA ALA A 17 -10.71 44.98 75.26
C ALA A 17 -10.93 46.51 75.29
N GLU A 18 -10.54 47.21 74.23
CA GLU A 18 -10.80 48.65 74.06
C GLU A 18 -12.29 48.97 73.93
N ALA A 19 -13.10 48.04 73.42
CA ALA A 19 -14.56 48.12 73.38
C ALA A 19 -15.24 47.76 74.72
N GLY A 20 -14.47 47.47 75.78
CA GLY A 20 -14.98 47.22 77.14
C GLY A 20 -15.26 45.75 77.47
N VAL A 21 -14.85 44.81 76.62
CA VAL A 21 -14.91 43.38 76.94
C VAL A 21 -13.76 43.04 77.91
N PRO A 22 -13.98 42.29 79.00
CA PRO A 22 -12.90 41.85 79.89
C PRO A 22 -11.81 41.10 79.11
N GLN A 23 -10.54 41.33 79.45
CA GLN A 23 -9.39 40.78 78.71
C GLN A 23 -9.49 39.25 78.50
N ASP A 24 -9.84 38.51 79.56
CA ASP A 24 -10.00 37.06 79.50
C ASP A 24 -11.09 36.62 78.50
N GLN A 25 -12.17 37.40 78.37
CA GLN A 25 -13.23 37.15 77.40
C GLN A 25 -12.84 37.57 75.98
N ALA A 26 -12.09 38.67 75.84
CA ALA A 26 -11.56 39.13 74.56
C ALA A 26 -10.59 38.11 73.94
N ASP A 27 -9.69 37.54 74.75
CA ASP A 27 -8.77 36.49 74.34
C ASP A 27 -9.51 35.19 73.97
N ALA A 28 -10.54 34.80 74.73
CA ALA A 28 -11.37 33.65 74.43
C ALA A 28 -12.15 33.82 73.10
N HIS A 29 -12.72 35.01 72.85
CA HIS A 29 -13.38 35.33 71.58
C HIS A 29 -12.41 35.28 70.40
N ALA A 30 -11.21 35.84 70.56
CA ALA A 30 -10.19 35.84 69.52
C ALA A 30 -9.76 34.41 69.14
N GLN A 31 -9.58 33.55 70.14
CA GLN A 31 -9.22 32.14 69.93
C GLN A 31 -10.36 31.35 69.28
N ALA A 32 -11.61 31.55 69.73
CA ALA A 32 -12.78 30.89 69.14
C ALA A 32 -12.97 31.27 67.67
N LEU A 33 -12.77 32.55 67.32
CA LEU A 33 -12.84 33.03 65.95
C LEU A 33 -11.69 32.48 65.08
N LEU A 34 -10.46 32.44 65.61
CA LEU A 34 -9.33 31.80 64.91
C LEU A 34 -9.63 30.32 64.63
N ALA A 35 -10.18 29.59 65.60
CA ALA A 35 -10.54 28.18 65.44
C ALA A 35 -11.60 28.00 64.35
N ALA A 36 -12.69 28.78 64.38
CA ALA A 36 -13.74 28.75 63.37
C ALA A 36 -13.24 29.10 61.95
N LEU A 37 -12.33 30.08 61.83
CA LEU A 37 -11.71 30.47 60.56
C LEU A 37 -10.74 29.41 60.03
N SER A 38 -10.09 28.65 60.92
CA SER A 38 -9.16 27.58 60.55
C SER A 38 -9.90 26.32 60.09
N GLU A 39 -11.10 26.06 60.60
CA GLU A 39 -11.91 24.88 60.26
C GLU A 39 -12.54 24.96 58.85
N GLY A 40 -12.85 26.17 58.37
CA GLY A 40 -13.50 26.40 57.08
C GLY A 40 -12.58 26.75 55.90
N THR A 41 -11.25 26.79 56.09
CA THR A 41 -10.31 27.27 55.06
C THR A 41 -9.39 26.17 54.56
N VAL A 42 -9.19 26.13 53.23
CA VAL A 42 -8.19 25.25 52.62
C VAL A 42 -6.81 25.74 53.04
N THR A 43 -6.05 24.87 53.70
CA THR A 43 -4.70 25.22 54.16
C THR A 43 -3.73 25.25 52.99
N PRO A 44 -2.66 26.07 53.03
CA PRO A 44 -1.61 26.02 52.02
C PRO A 44 -1.01 24.61 51.82
N GLY A 45 -0.98 23.79 52.88
CA GLY A 45 -0.52 22.40 52.81
C GLY A 45 -1.40 21.52 51.93
N GLU A 46 -2.73 21.63 52.06
CA GLU A 46 -3.69 20.89 51.22
C GLU A 46 -3.55 21.28 49.74
N VAL A 47 -3.33 22.56 49.44
CA VAL A 47 -3.09 23.02 48.05
C VAL A 47 -1.80 22.42 47.50
N VAL A 48 -0.74 22.32 48.30
CA VAL A 48 0.53 21.71 47.88
C VAL A 48 0.35 20.22 47.61
N VAL A 49 -0.37 19.49 48.47
CA VAL A 49 -0.67 18.07 48.26
C VAL A 49 -1.49 17.88 46.99
N LEU A 50 -2.55 18.66 46.80
CA LEU A 50 -3.37 18.60 45.59
C LEU A 50 -2.56 18.91 44.32
N LYS A 51 -1.68 19.91 44.37
CA LYS A 51 -0.79 20.25 43.26
C LYS A 51 0.15 19.09 42.93
N ALA A 52 0.73 18.45 43.95
CA ALA A 52 1.61 17.30 43.77
C ALA A 52 0.86 16.12 43.15
N GLU A 53 -0.37 15.84 43.60
CA GLU A 53 -1.19 14.78 43.03
C GLU A 53 -1.55 15.05 41.57
N VAL A 54 -1.95 16.29 41.25
CA VAL A 54 -2.26 16.69 39.86
C VAL A 54 -1.04 16.54 38.96
N MET A 55 0.15 16.97 39.43
CA MET A 55 1.39 16.79 38.67
C MET A 55 1.71 15.31 38.43
N ALA A 56 1.58 14.47 39.45
CA ALA A 56 1.79 13.03 39.31
C ALA A 56 0.82 12.38 38.31
N ARG A 57 -0.46 12.79 38.32
CA ARG A 57 -1.45 12.33 37.34
C ARG A 57 -1.12 12.78 35.92
N ILE A 58 -0.64 14.01 35.74
CA ILE A 58 -0.21 14.53 34.44
C ILE A 58 0.98 13.73 33.91
N ASP A 59 1.98 13.46 34.76
CA ASP A 59 3.16 12.69 34.37
C ASP A 59 2.80 11.24 33.99
N ALA A 60 1.91 10.61 34.76
CA ALA A 60 1.37 9.29 34.45
C ALA A 60 0.64 9.26 33.11
N LEU A 61 -0.23 10.25 32.86
CA LEU A 61 -0.97 10.36 31.59
C LEU A 61 -0.01 10.59 30.41
N LYS A 62 1.02 11.42 30.59
CA LYS A 62 2.04 11.65 29.56
C LYS A 62 2.79 10.37 29.22
N ALA A 63 3.15 9.57 30.23
CA ALA A 63 3.78 8.27 30.02
C ALA A 63 2.87 7.29 29.27
N GLU A 64 1.58 7.22 29.63
CA GLU A 64 0.61 6.38 28.93
C GLU A 64 0.46 6.79 27.46
N VAL A 65 0.35 8.09 27.18
CA VAL A 65 0.22 8.61 25.82
C VAL A 65 1.46 8.27 24.98
N MET A 66 2.67 8.42 25.54
CA MET A 66 3.90 8.05 24.83
C MET A 66 3.94 6.54 24.52
N ALA A 67 3.56 5.69 25.49
CA ALA A 67 3.49 4.25 25.28
C ALA A 67 2.49 3.87 24.18
N ARG A 68 1.33 4.53 24.13
CA ARG A 68 0.33 4.33 23.05
C ARG A 68 0.86 4.78 21.70
N ILE A 69 1.58 5.91 21.63
CA ILE A 69 2.21 6.39 20.39
C ILE A 69 3.22 5.36 19.88
N ASP A 70 4.08 4.84 20.75
CA ASP A 70 5.08 3.83 20.39
C ASP A 70 4.43 2.53 19.92
N ALA A 71 3.35 2.08 20.59
CA ALA A 71 2.59 0.90 20.18
C ALA A 71 1.96 1.08 18.78
N VAL A 72 1.31 2.21 18.53
CA VAL A 72 0.73 2.53 17.20
C VAL A 72 1.82 2.60 16.14
N LYS A 73 2.97 3.21 16.46
CA LYS A 73 4.10 3.29 15.53
C LYS A 73 4.62 1.90 15.16
N ALA A 74 4.75 0.99 16.13
CA ALA A 74 5.15 -0.39 15.89
C ALA A 74 4.14 -1.16 15.03
N GLU A 75 2.84 -0.99 15.31
CA GLU A 75 1.77 -1.61 14.51
C GLU A 75 1.80 -1.12 13.05
N VAL A 76 1.94 0.19 12.85
CA VAL A 76 2.03 0.79 11.50
C VAL A 76 3.24 0.29 10.74
N MET A 77 4.42 0.18 11.38
CA MET A 77 5.60 -0.41 10.74
C MET A 77 5.36 -1.87 10.35
N GLY A 78 4.78 -2.67 11.24
CA GLY A 78 4.44 -4.06 10.95
C GLY A 78 3.47 -4.20 9.76
N ARG A 79 2.48 -3.31 9.67
CA ARG A 79 1.57 -3.26 8.51
C ARG A 79 2.26 -2.86 7.22
N ILE A 80 3.19 -1.91 7.26
CA ILE A 80 3.99 -1.50 6.10
C ILE A 80 4.83 -2.68 5.59
N ASP A 81 5.50 -3.40 6.49
CA ASP A 81 6.33 -4.55 6.13
C ASP A 81 5.48 -5.68 5.52
N ALA A 82 4.30 -5.96 6.10
CA ALA A 82 3.36 -6.94 5.57
C ALA A 82 2.88 -6.57 4.15
N VAL A 83 2.47 -5.32 3.92
CA VAL A 83 2.05 -4.84 2.59
C VAL A 83 3.20 -4.92 1.60
N LYS A 84 4.43 -4.57 2.00
CA LYS A 84 5.61 -4.66 1.14
C LYS A 84 5.87 -6.11 0.72
N ALA A 85 5.77 -7.06 1.64
CA ALA A 85 5.94 -8.48 1.34
C ALA A 85 4.86 -8.99 0.37
N GLU A 86 3.60 -8.60 0.59
CA GLU A 86 2.49 -8.95 -0.29
C GLU A 86 2.70 -8.41 -1.72
N VAL A 87 3.08 -7.14 -1.86
CA VAL A 87 3.33 -6.53 -3.16
C VAL A 87 4.49 -7.22 -3.90
N MET A 88 5.57 -7.60 -3.20
CA MET A 88 6.66 -8.36 -3.81
C MET A 88 6.18 -9.73 -4.32
N ALA A 89 5.38 -10.44 -3.53
CA ALA A 89 4.82 -11.73 -3.94
C ALA A 89 3.90 -11.60 -5.16
N GLN A 90 3.08 -10.54 -5.23
CA GLN A 90 2.24 -10.26 -6.39
C GLN A 90 3.07 -9.96 -7.65
N ILE A 91 4.16 -9.19 -7.52
CA ILE A 91 5.08 -8.91 -8.64
C ILE A 91 5.70 -10.20 -9.16
N ASP A 92 6.17 -11.08 -8.27
CA ASP A 92 6.76 -12.36 -8.66
C ASP A 92 5.74 -13.27 -9.36
N ALA A 93 4.50 -13.30 -8.86
CA ALA A 93 3.41 -14.05 -9.49
C ALA A 93 3.09 -13.53 -10.90
N VAL A 94 2.95 -12.22 -11.08
CA VAL A 94 2.72 -11.60 -12.39
C VAL A 94 3.88 -11.87 -13.35
N LYS A 95 5.12 -11.79 -12.86
CA LYS A 95 6.31 -12.10 -13.67
C LYS A 95 6.30 -13.56 -14.16
N ALA A 96 5.94 -14.50 -13.29
CA ALA A 96 5.82 -15.91 -13.65
C ALA A 96 4.72 -16.14 -14.68
N GLU A 97 3.56 -15.50 -14.52
CA GLU A 97 2.45 -15.58 -15.47
C GLU A 97 2.84 -15.04 -16.85
N VAL A 98 3.46 -13.85 -16.91
CA VAL A 98 3.92 -13.25 -18.17
C VAL A 98 4.95 -14.15 -18.87
N MET A 99 5.88 -14.76 -18.13
CA MET A 99 6.83 -15.71 -18.71
C MET A 99 6.13 -16.94 -19.30
N ALA A 100 5.14 -17.49 -18.60
CA ALA A 100 4.36 -18.62 -19.10
C ALA A 100 3.56 -18.26 -20.37
N GLN A 101 2.99 -17.06 -20.43
CA GLN A 101 2.31 -16.56 -21.63
C GLN A 101 3.26 -16.38 -22.81
N ILE A 102 4.47 -15.85 -22.59
CA ILE A 102 5.50 -15.72 -23.63
C ILE A 102 5.89 -17.10 -24.18
N ASP A 103 6.10 -18.08 -23.29
CA ASP A 103 6.45 -19.44 -23.70
C ASP A 103 5.32 -20.11 -24.50
N ALA A 104 4.06 -19.90 -24.09
CA ALA A 104 2.90 -20.40 -24.82
C ALA A 104 2.79 -19.80 -26.23
N VAL A 105 2.92 -18.47 -26.36
CA VAL A 105 2.90 -17.79 -27.66
C VAL A 105 4.07 -18.25 -28.53
N LYS A 106 5.25 -18.43 -27.96
CA LYS A 106 6.42 -18.94 -28.69
C LYS A 106 6.17 -20.36 -29.22
N ALA A 107 5.55 -21.23 -28.43
CA ALA A 107 5.20 -22.58 -28.85
C ALA A 107 4.16 -22.57 -29.99
N GLU A 108 3.14 -21.73 -29.89
CA GLU A 108 2.11 -21.56 -30.93
C GLU A 108 2.73 -21.07 -32.25
N VAL A 109 3.54 -20.01 -32.22
CA VAL A 109 4.22 -19.49 -33.41
C VAL A 109 5.13 -20.53 -34.05
N MET A 110 5.85 -21.32 -33.25
CA MET A 110 6.68 -22.41 -33.79
C MET A 110 5.83 -23.48 -34.48
N ALA A 111 4.68 -23.84 -33.91
CA ALA A 111 3.75 -24.79 -34.52
C ALA A 111 3.21 -24.26 -35.86
N GLU A 112 2.81 -22.98 -35.92
CA GLU A 112 2.36 -22.34 -37.15
C GLU A 112 3.45 -22.31 -38.22
N ILE A 113 4.70 -22.00 -37.86
CA ILE A 113 5.83 -22.02 -38.80
C ILE A 113 6.03 -23.42 -39.37
N VAL A 114 5.95 -24.47 -38.56
CA VAL A 114 6.06 -25.86 -39.02
C VAL A 114 4.92 -26.21 -39.97
N ALA A 115 3.69 -25.84 -39.62
CA ALA A 115 2.52 -26.06 -40.46
C ALA A 115 2.65 -25.35 -41.81
N LEU A 116 3.09 -24.07 -41.82
CA LEU A 116 3.28 -23.29 -43.03
C LEU A 116 4.39 -23.85 -43.92
N LYS A 117 5.51 -24.29 -43.32
CA LYS A 117 6.58 -24.99 -44.05
C LYS A 117 6.06 -26.26 -44.73
N HIS A 118 5.24 -27.04 -44.03
CA HIS A 118 4.63 -28.24 -44.61
C HIS A 118 3.69 -27.89 -45.78
N GLN A 119 2.81 -26.91 -45.61
CA GLN A 119 1.92 -26.44 -46.68
C GLN A 119 2.71 -25.97 -47.91
N LEU A 120 3.82 -25.26 -47.72
CA LEU A 120 4.69 -24.79 -48.79
C LEU A 120 5.37 -25.95 -49.53
N GLN A 121 5.83 -26.98 -48.81
CA GLN A 121 6.38 -28.19 -49.43
C GLN A 121 5.33 -28.92 -50.29
N VAL A 122 4.12 -29.09 -49.77
CA VAL A 122 3.01 -29.71 -50.52
C VAL A 122 2.68 -28.89 -51.77
N LEU A 123 2.64 -27.57 -51.66
CA LEU A 123 2.40 -26.68 -52.79
C LEU A 123 3.51 -26.79 -53.84
N LYS A 124 4.78 -26.83 -53.42
CA LYS A 124 5.93 -26.98 -54.31
C LYS A 124 5.84 -28.27 -55.12
N VAL A 125 5.60 -29.41 -54.46
CA VAL A 125 5.44 -30.71 -55.13
C VAL A 125 4.28 -30.67 -56.15
N ARG A 126 3.16 -30.03 -55.79
CA ARG A 126 2.01 -29.89 -56.69
C ARG A 126 2.34 -29.03 -57.90
N VAL A 127 3.07 -27.93 -57.72
CA VAL A 127 3.49 -27.04 -58.80
C VAL A 127 4.48 -27.76 -59.72
N ASP A 128 5.47 -28.45 -59.17
CA ASP A 128 6.45 -29.23 -59.95
C ASP A 128 5.74 -30.29 -60.79
N ALA A 129 4.82 -31.06 -60.20
CA ALA A 129 4.03 -32.06 -60.92
C ALA A 129 3.20 -31.45 -62.06
N LYS A 130 2.55 -30.30 -61.83
CA LYS A 130 1.81 -29.59 -62.89
C LYS A 130 2.74 -29.13 -64.00
N PHE A 131 3.90 -28.58 -63.66
CA PHE A 131 4.88 -28.12 -64.64
C PHE A 131 5.41 -29.29 -65.48
N THR A 132 5.71 -30.44 -64.85
CA THR A 132 6.11 -31.66 -65.57
C THR A 132 5.03 -32.12 -66.55
N ILE A 133 3.76 -32.15 -66.13
CA ILE A 133 2.65 -32.53 -67.01
C ILE A 133 2.55 -31.57 -68.21
N VAL A 134 2.59 -30.26 -67.97
CA VAL A 134 2.54 -29.24 -69.01
C VAL A 134 3.73 -29.37 -69.97
N PHE A 135 4.93 -29.57 -69.44
CA PHE A 135 6.14 -29.79 -70.25
C PHE A 135 6.01 -31.03 -71.14
N CYS A 136 5.52 -32.16 -70.59
CA CYS A 136 5.25 -33.36 -71.38
C CYS A 136 4.20 -33.11 -72.47
N MET A 137 3.10 -32.42 -72.16
CA MET A 137 2.07 -32.08 -73.14
C MET A 137 2.61 -31.20 -74.27
N LEU A 138 3.42 -30.19 -73.94
CA LEU A 138 4.08 -29.34 -74.94
C LEU A 138 5.04 -30.15 -75.81
N GLY A 139 5.87 -31.01 -75.21
CA GLY A 139 6.79 -31.87 -75.95
C GLY A 139 6.07 -32.81 -76.94
N VAL A 140 4.97 -33.45 -76.50
CA VAL A 140 4.13 -34.28 -77.37
C VAL A 140 3.48 -33.45 -78.48
N SER A 141 2.99 -32.24 -78.17
CA SER A 141 2.41 -31.32 -79.18
C SER A 141 3.44 -30.93 -80.24
N PHE A 142 4.66 -30.54 -79.84
CA PHE A 142 5.74 -30.22 -80.78
C PHE A 142 6.15 -31.42 -81.64
N ALA A 143 6.27 -32.62 -81.05
CA ALA A 143 6.58 -33.84 -81.79
C ALA A 143 5.50 -34.16 -82.83
N LEU A 144 4.22 -34.03 -82.45
CA LEU A 144 3.09 -34.21 -83.36
C LEU A 144 3.14 -33.21 -84.53
N HIS A 145 3.40 -31.93 -84.25
CA HIS A 145 3.55 -30.89 -85.29
C HIS A 145 4.75 -31.14 -86.21
N ALA A 146 5.88 -31.60 -85.69
CA ALA A 146 7.04 -31.94 -86.51
C ALA A 146 6.73 -33.10 -87.48
N VAL A 147 6.00 -34.11 -87.01
CA VAL A 147 5.54 -35.25 -87.83
C VAL A 147 4.56 -34.81 -88.92
N THR A 148 3.57 -33.96 -88.59
CA THR A 148 2.60 -33.47 -89.59
C THR A 148 3.28 -32.62 -90.67
N ILE A 149 4.19 -31.73 -90.29
CA ILE A 149 4.97 -30.93 -91.25
C ILE A 149 5.84 -31.83 -92.13
N GLY A 150 6.54 -32.81 -91.56
CA GLY A 150 7.35 -33.76 -92.32
C GLY A 150 6.54 -34.60 -93.32
N MET A 151 5.33 -35.03 -92.94
CA MET A 151 4.41 -35.70 -93.86
C MET A 151 3.98 -34.79 -95.01
N LEU A 152 3.63 -33.53 -94.74
CA LEU A 152 3.27 -32.56 -95.77
C LEU A 152 4.42 -32.33 -96.76
N TRP A 153 5.65 -32.18 -96.28
CA TRP A 153 6.82 -31.98 -97.13
C TRP A 153 7.09 -33.20 -98.04
N ARG A 154 6.96 -34.42 -97.50
CA ARG A 154 7.11 -35.66 -98.28
C ARG A 154 6.03 -35.82 -99.36
N ILE A 155 4.81 -35.33 -99.11
CA ILE A 155 3.75 -35.30 -100.14
C ILE A 155 4.12 -34.30 -101.23
N LEU A 156 4.62 -33.12 -100.85
CA LEU A 156 5.05 -32.07 -101.78
C LEU A 156 6.16 -32.54 -102.73
N ASP A 157 7.17 -33.25 -102.21
CA ASP A 157 8.29 -33.79 -103.02
C ASP A 157 7.87 -34.87 -104.04
N ARG A 158 6.65 -35.42 -103.93
CA ARG A 158 6.10 -36.46 -104.82
C ARG A 158 5.12 -35.92 -105.85
N LEU A 159 4.83 -34.62 -105.83
CA LEU A 159 4.03 -33.97 -106.85
C LEU A 159 4.93 -33.70 -108.08
N PRO A 160 4.48 -34.07 -109.30
CA PRO A 160 5.24 -33.90 -110.54
C PRO A 160 5.41 -32.43 -110.94
#